data_AF-A0A7S1A130-F1
#
_entry.id   AF-A0A7S1A130-F1
#
_cell.length_a   1.000
_cell.length_b   1.000
_cell.length_c   1.000
_cell.angle_alpha   90.00
_cell.angle_beta   90.00
_cell.angle_gamma   90.00
#
_symmetry.space_group_name_H-M   'P 1'
#
loop_
_entity.id
_entity.type
_entity.pdbx_description
1 polymer ?
#
loop_
_entity_poly.entity_id
_entity_poly.type
_entity_poly.pdbx_seq_one_letter_code
_entity_poly.pdbx_strand_id
1 'polypeptide(L)'
;FDVTEEEKSAREAAKKDFEPFATWLKDKLGEKVQRVQISDRLVDSPATLVQGEWGLSPMMQRYMKAQSSGQDSAFSLGSMNQAILEVNMQHPVIQRLKNIMD
;
A
#
# COMPACT_ATOMS: atom_id res chain seq x y z
N PHE A 1 -23.85 -0.61 10.18
CA PHE A 1 -23.05 0.52 10.69
C PHE A 1 -23.10 1.61 9.63
N ASP A 2 -24.07 2.52 9.76
CA ASP A 2 -24.17 3.68 8.88
C ASP A 2 -23.04 4.64 9.23
N VAL A 3 -22.07 4.78 8.32
CA VAL A 3 -21.04 5.82 8.41
C VAL A 3 -21.74 7.13 8.08
N THR A 4 -21.81 8.03 9.06
CA THR A 4 -22.48 9.33 8.94
C THR A 4 -21.89 10.15 7.78
N GLU A 5 -22.67 11.03 7.14
CA GLU A 5 -22.15 11.89 6.07
C GLU A 5 -20.96 12.74 6.52
N GLU A 6 -20.93 13.14 7.78
CA GLU A 6 -19.84 13.89 8.39
C GLU A 6 -18.54 13.07 8.47
N GLU A 7 -18.62 11.79 8.85
CA GLU A 7 -17.46 10.89 8.86
C GLU A 7 -16.93 10.60 7.45
N LYS A 8 -17.83 10.51 6.45
CA LYS A 8 -17.41 10.36 5.04
C LYS A 8 -16.70 11.61 4.54
N SER A 9 -17.26 12.79 4.79
CA SER A 9 -16.67 14.07 4.40
C SER A 9 -15.30 14.29 5.06
N ALA A 10 -15.19 14.02 6.36
CA ALA A 10 -13.91 14.10 7.08
C ALA A 10 -12.87 13.13 6.52
N ARG A 11 -13.28 11.91 6.11
CA ARG A 11 -12.39 10.95 5.44
C ARG A 11 -11.93 11.43 4.08
N GLU A 12 -12.80 12.02 3.26
CA GLU A 12 -12.42 12.54 1.95
C GLU A 12 -11.44 13.73 2.05
N ALA A 13 -11.66 14.63 3.01
CA ALA A 13 -10.72 15.71 3.31
C ALA A 13 -9.36 15.16 3.76
N ALA A 14 -9.36 14.22 4.71
CA ALA A 14 -8.14 13.58 5.19
C ALA A 14 -7.41 12.79 4.07
N LYS A 15 -8.16 12.22 3.12
CA LYS A 15 -7.58 11.55 1.95
C LYS A 15 -6.81 12.53 1.07
N LYS A 16 -7.38 13.70 0.76
CA LYS A 16 -6.70 14.75 0.00
C LYS A 16 -5.45 15.25 0.71
N ASP A 17 -5.52 15.46 2.03
CA ASP A 17 -4.37 15.87 2.83
C ASP A 17 -3.25 14.82 2.89
N PHE A 18 -3.55 13.55 2.60
CA PHE A 18 -2.60 12.45 2.56
C PHE A 18 -2.07 12.15 1.16
N GLU A 19 -2.60 12.75 0.10
CA GLU A 19 -2.09 12.58 -1.26
C GLU A 19 -0.60 12.97 -1.40
N PRO A 20 -0.12 14.10 -0.83
CA PRO A 20 1.30 14.46 -0.90
C PRO A 20 2.19 13.42 -0.20
N PHE A 21 1.72 12.88 0.94
CA PHE A 21 2.41 11.82 1.66
C PHE A 21 2.46 10.52 0.87
N ALA A 22 1.37 10.15 0.20
CA ALA A 22 1.33 8.95 -0.64
C ALA A 22 2.32 9.05 -1.82
N THR A 23 2.40 10.22 -2.46
CA THR A 23 3.38 10.50 -3.53
C THR A 23 4.81 10.44 -3.00
N TRP A 24 5.09 11.13 -1.88
CA TRP A 24 6.41 11.09 -1.24
C TRP A 24 6.84 9.66 -0.90
N LEU A 25 5.92 8.86 -0.36
CA LEU A 25 6.18 7.47 0.00
C LEU A 25 6.45 6.60 -1.24
N LYS A 26 5.71 6.84 -2.34
CA LYS A 26 5.95 6.19 -3.64
C LYS A 26 7.33 6.54 -4.19
N ASP A 27 7.75 7.80 -4.10
CA ASP A 27 9.08 8.23 -4.57
C ASP A 27 10.20 7.60 -3.74
N LYS A 28 10.04 7.49 -2.42
CA LYS A 28 11.02 6.82 -1.55
C LYS A 28 11.08 5.31 -1.77
N LEU A 29 9.96 4.67 -2.10
CA LEU A 29 9.89 3.23 -2.34
C LEU A 29 10.23 2.83 -3.78
N GLY A 30 10.16 3.76 -4.73
CA GLY A 30 10.53 3.57 -6.13
C GLY A 30 9.82 2.36 -6.76
N GLU A 31 10.61 1.45 -7.33
CA GLU A 31 10.12 0.25 -8.02
C GLU A 31 9.72 -0.90 -7.08
N LYS A 32 9.79 -0.73 -5.75
CA LYS A 32 9.38 -1.80 -4.82
C LYS A 32 7.87 -1.95 -4.71
N VAL A 33 7.13 -0.89 -4.98
CA VAL A 33 5.66 -0.83 -4.90
C VAL A 33 5.10 -0.30 -6.21
N GLN A 34 3.91 -0.74 -6.62
CA GLN A 34 3.30 -0.24 -7.84
C GLN A 34 2.77 1.18 -7.63
N ARG A 35 1.97 1.35 -6.56
CA ARG A 35 1.39 2.62 -6.11
C ARG A 35 1.16 2.59 -4.61
N VAL A 36 0.99 3.76 -4.02
CA VAL A 36 0.58 3.93 -2.61
C VAL A 36 -0.85 4.45 -2.61
N GLN A 37 -1.73 3.85 -1.81
CA GLN A 37 -3.12 4.29 -1.67
C GLN A 37 -3.54 4.32 -0.20
N ILE A 38 -4.57 5.10 0.12
CA ILE A 38 -5.12 5.17 1.48
C ILE A 38 -6.12 4.04 1.64
N SER A 39 -5.98 3.26 2.72
CA SER A 39 -6.87 2.16 3.01
C SER A 39 -8.06 2.61 3.83
N ASP A 40 -9.26 2.18 3.43
CA ASP A 40 -10.49 2.35 4.22
C ASP A 40 -10.78 1.13 5.12
N ARG A 41 -10.04 0.02 4.92
CA ARG A 41 -10.25 -1.26 5.62
C ARG A 41 -9.31 -1.51 6.78
N LEU A 42 -8.22 -0.74 6.89
CA LEU A 42 -7.27 -0.87 7.99
C LEU A 42 -7.80 -0.13 9.21
N VAL A 43 -7.83 -0.81 10.36
CA VAL A 43 -8.24 -0.25 11.64
C VAL A 43 -7.01 -0.11 12.54
N ASP A 44 -6.44 -1.23 12.98
CA ASP A 44 -5.29 -1.23 13.91
C ASP A 44 -3.93 -1.28 13.22
N SER A 45 -3.88 -1.77 11.98
CA SER A 45 -2.62 -1.93 11.25
C SER A 45 -2.20 -0.62 10.57
N PRO A 46 -0.90 -0.25 10.59
CA PRO A 46 -0.39 0.96 9.96
C PRO A 46 -0.42 0.93 8.43
N ALA A 47 -0.14 -0.23 7.83
CA ALA A 47 -0.13 -0.42 6.39
C ALA A 47 -0.29 -1.91 6.04
N THR A 48 -0.69 -2.18 4.80
CA THR A 48 -0.72 -3.53 4.23
C THR A 48 -0.25 -3.54 2.78
N LEU A 49 0.33 -4.66 2.35
CA LEU A 49 0.69 -4.88 0.96
C LEU A 49 -0.39 -5.74 0.29
N VAL A 50 -1.00 -5.18 -0.75
CA VAL A 50 -2.04 -5.84 -1.55
C VAL A 50 -1.50 -6.02 -2.95
N GLN A 51 -1.83 -7.11 -3.61
CA GLN A 51 -1.44 -7.29 -5.00
C GLN A 51 -2.46 -6.66 -5.95
N GLY A 52 -1.99 -6.22 -7.11
CA GLY A 52 -2.87 -5.85 -8.20
C GLY A 52 -3.72 -7.04 -8.65
N GLU A 53 -4.88 -6.75 -9.23
CA GLU A 53 -5.90 -7.73 -9.64
C GLU A 53 -5.37 -8.83 -10.58
N TRP A 54 -4.26 -8.57 -11.27
CA TRP A 54 -3.61 -9.46 -12.23
C TRP A 54 -2.23 -9.98 -11.77
N GLY A 55 -1.84 -9.74 -10.51
CA GLY A 55 -0.56 -10.17 -9.94
C GLY A 55 -0.56 -11.63 -9.46
N LEU A 56 0.63 -12.24 -9.38
CA LEU A 56 0.78 -13.58 -8.77
C LEU A 56 0.56 -13.52 -7.26
N SER A 57 -0.42 -14.26 -6.73
CA SER A 57 -0.73 -14.33 -5.29
C SER A 57 0.52 -14.51 -4.41
N PRO A 58 0.56 -14.00 -3.17
CA PRO A 58 1.73 -14.14 -2.30
C PRO A 58 2.09 -15.62 -2.03
N MET A 59 1.07 -16.49 -2.01
CA MET A 59 1.23 -17.93 -1.86
C MET A 59 1.88 -18.55 -3.11
N MET A 60 1.47 -18.13 -4.30
CA MET A 60 2.08 -18.55 -5.55
C MET A 60 3.52 -18.06 -5.68
N GLN A 61 3.80 -16.81 -5.30
CA GLN A 61 5.18 -16.28 -5.28
C GLN A 61 6.08 -17.11 -4.36
N ARG A 62 5.60 -17.45 -3.15
CA ARG A 62 6.35 -18.27 -2.20
C ARG A 62 6.61 -19.68 -2.74
N TYR A 63 5.61 -20.30 -3.38
CA TYR A 63 5.73 -21.63 -3.97
C TYR A 63 6.69 -21.64 -5.17
N MET A 64 6.55 -20.69 -6.10
CA MET A 64 7.43 -20.57 -7.26
C MET A 64 8.88 -20.33 -6.83
N LYS A 65 9.12 -19.43 -5.87
CA LYS A 65 10.47 -19.18 -5.32
C LYS A 65 11.07 -20.43 -4.67
N ALA A 66 10.25 -21.30 -4.08
CA ALA A 66 10.71 -22.54 -3.46
C ALA A 66 11.01 -23.64 -4.50
N GLN A 67 10.34 -23.64 -5.66
CA GLN A 67 10.59 -24.59 -6.74
C GLN A 67 11.69 -24.16 -7.72
N SER A 68 11.79 -22.85 -8.01
CA SER A 68 12.84 -22.31 -8.88
C SER A 68 14.08 -22.05 -8.03
N SER A 69 14.98 -23.03 -7.93
CA SER A 69 16.27 -22.93 -7.24
C SER A 69 17.05 -21.67 -7.68
N GLY A 70 16.87 -20.55 -6.97
CA GLY A 70 17.67 -19.34 -7.11
C GLY A 70 17.51 -18.52 -8.39
N GLN A 71 16.62 -18.86 -9.33
CA GLN A 71 16.28 -17.93 -10.41
C GLN A 71 15.19 -16.97 -9.94
N ASP A 72 15.49 -15.67 -9.96
CA ASP A 72 14.57 -14.56 -9.73
C ASP A 72 13.49 -14.47 -10.82
N SER A 73 12.74 -15.57 -11.02
CA SER A 73 11.57 -15.64 -11.91
C SER A 73 10.48 -14.66 -11.49
N ALA A 74 10.47 -14.23 -10.23
CA ALA A 74 9.63 -13.14 -9.73
C ALA A 74 9.93 -11.78 -10.39
N PHE A 75 11.16 -11.54 -10.84
CA PHE A 75 11.55 -10.33 -11.59
C PHE A 75 11.13 -10.39 -13.06
N SER A 76 10.86 -11.58 -13.61
CA SER A 76 10.51 -11.75 -15.04
C SER A 76 9.08 -11.31 -15.40
N LEU A 77 8.25 -10.96 -14.41
CA LEU A 77 6.88 -10.48 -14.59
C LEU A 77 6.72 -8.95 -14.43
N GLY A 78 7.82 -8.22 -14.27
CA GLY A 78 7.83 -6.75 -14.27
C GLY A 78 6.83 -6.10 -13.30
N SER A 79 6.30 -4.93 -13.68
CA SER A 79 5.35 -4.15 -12.86
C SER A 79 4.02 -4.84 -12.55
N MET A 80 3.69 -5.99 -13.15
CA MET A 80 2.46 -6.72 -12.83
C MET A 80 2.53 -7.47 -11.49
N ASN A 81 3.73 -7.69 -10.96
CA ASN A 81 3.95 -8.32 -9.65
C ASN A 81 4.21 -7.31 -8.51
N GLN A 82 4.30 -6.02 -8.82
CA GLN A 82 4.55 -5.00 -7.80
C GLN A 82 3.32 -4.87 -6.89
N ALA A 83 3.55 -4.87 -5.58
CA ALA A 83 2.47 -4.73 -4.60
C ALA A 83 2.02 -3.27 -4.49
N ILE A 84 0.74 -3.08 -4.27
CA ILE A 84 0.11 -1.83 -3.86
C ILE A 84 0.28 -1.70 -2.35
N LEU A 85 0.87 -0.61 -1.90
CA LEU A 85 0.96 -0.31 -0.47
C LEU A 85 -0.29 0.47 -0.06
N GLU A 86 -1.13 -0.15 0.77
CA GLU A 86 -2.23 0.57 1.40
C GLU A 86 -1.81 1.08 2.77
N VAL A 87 -2.11 2.34 3.08
CA VAL A 87 -1.69 3.00 4.31
C VAL A 87 -2.90 3.48 5.11
N ASN A 88 -2.82 3.36 6.44
CA ASN A 88 -3.84 3.81 7.37
C ASN A 88 -3.54 5.21 7.90
N MET A 89 -4.30 6.21 7.46
CA MET A 89 -4.15 7.62 7.89
C MET A 89 -4.51 7.87 9.37
N GLN A 90 -5.28 6.97 10.00
CA GLN A 90 -5.67 7.09 11.41
C GLN A 90 -4.62 6.52 12.35
N HIS A 91 -3.66 5.74 11.83
CA HIS A 91 -2.67 5.08 12.68
C HIS A 91 -1.59 6.08 13.16
N PRO A 92 -1.26 6.12 14.48
CA PRO A 92 -0.33 7.12 15.04
C PRO A 92 1.06 7.12 14.39
N VAL A 93 1.58 5.96 14.01
CA VAL A 93 2.88 5.85 13.31
C VAL A 93 2.84 6.53 11.95
N ILE A 94 1.74 6.39 11.21
CA ILE A 94 1.58 7.00 9.89
C ILE A 94 1.46 8.52 10.02
N GLN A 95 0.72 9.00 11.01
CA GLN A 95 0.62 10.43 11.30
C GLN A 95 1.97 11.04 11.68
N ARG A 96 2.77 10.35 12.50
CA ARG A 96 4.14 10.77 12.81
C ARG A 96 5.03 10.78 11.57
N LEU A 97 4.94 9.77 10.71
CA LEU A 97 5.69 9.72 9.46
C LEU A 97 5.32 10.88 8.53
N LYS A 98 4.03 11.24 8.46
CA LYS A 98 3.59 12.42 7.72
C LYS A 98 4.21 13.70 8.28
N ASN A 99 4.25 13.87 9.60
CA ASN A 99 4.86 15.06 10.22
C ASN A 99 6.39 15.14 10.06
N ILE A 100 7.07 14.04 9.71
CA ILE A 100 8.51 14.03 9.40
C ILE A 100 8.77 14.41 7.93
N MET A 101 7.74 14.35 7.09
CA MET A 101 7.81 14.78 5.69
C MET A 101 7.88 16.32 5.57
N ASP A 102 7.29 17.04 6.53
CA ASP A 102 7.43 18.50 6.70
C ASP A 102 8.84 18.88 7.16
#